data_AF-A0A5C1XD26-F1
#
_entry.id   AF-A0A5C1XD26-F1
#
_cell.length_a   1.000
_cell.length_b   1.000
_cell.length_c   1.000
_cell.angle_alpha   90.00
_cell.angle_beta   90.00
_cell.angle_gamma   90.00
#
_symmetry.space_group_name_H-M   'P 1'
#
loop_
_entity.id
_entity.type
_entity.pdbx_description
1 polymer ?
#
loop_
_entity_poly.entity_id
_entity_poly.type
_entity_poly.pdbx_seq_one_letter_code
_entity_poly.pdbx_strand_id
1 'polypeptide(L)'
;GSAMVLSMASLVGFLPYAVFGPAIGVLVDRHDRKKIMIGADLIIAAAGAVLAIVALYTELSVWMVMVVLFIRSIGTAFHSPALNAVTPLLVPEE
;
A
#
# COMPACT_ATOMS: atom_id res chain seq x y z
N GLY A 1 -1.71 12.70 20.45
CA GLY A 1 -0.55 12.02 19.83
C GLY A 1 0.51 13.06 19.51
N SER A 2 1.79 12.78 19.78
CA SER A 2 2.89 13.72 19.54
C SER A 2 2.98 14.09 18.05
N ALA A 3 3.21 15.37 17.73
CA ALA A 3 3.38 15.86 16.36
C ALA A 3 4.47 15.08 15.60
N MET A 4 5.54 14.67 16.30
CA MET A 4 6.62 13.86 15.74
C MET A 4 6.15 12.49 15.26
N VAL A 5 5.23 11.85 15.99
CA VAL A 5 4.67 10.53 15.62
C VAL A 5 3.83 10.65 14.37
N LEU A 6 3.04 11.72 14.25
CA LEU A 6 2.24 11.98 13.05
C LEU A 6 3.14 12.24 11.83
N SER A 7 4.17 13.07 11.98
CA SER A 7 5.15 13.31 10.90
C SER A 7 5.86 12.03 10.47
N MET A 8 6.26 11.19 11.43
CA MET A 8 6.90 9.91 11.14
C MET A 8 5.95 8.96 10.41
N ALA A 9 4.70 8.86 10.85
CA ALA A 9 3.68 8.03 10.20
C ALA A 9 3.42 8.49 8.76
N SER A 10 3.38 9.80 8.52
CA SER A 10 3.26 10.37 7.16
C SER A 10 4.46 10.01 6.28
N LEU A 11 5.68 10.11 6.80
CA LEU A 11 6.89 9.70 6.07
C LEU A 11 6.86 8.22 5.73
N VAL A 12 6.55 7.36 6.70
CA VAL A 12 6.46 5.90 6.50
C VAL A 12 5.32 5.53 5.54
N GLY A 13 4.24 6.32 5.51
CA GLY A 13 3.12 6.10 4.60
C GLY A 13 3.40 6.50 3.15
N PHE A 14 4.35 7.40 2.88
CA PHE A 14 4.58 7.95 1.54
C PHE A 14 5.98 7.65 0.96
N LEU A 15 7.02 7.67 1.80
CA LEU A 15 8.41 7.50 1.36
C LEU A 15 8.66 6.15 0.68
N PRO A 16 8.16 5.00 1.18
CA PRO A 16 8.38 3.71 0.52
C PRO A 16 7.76 3.70 -0.88
N TYR A 17 6.54 4.21 -1.03
CA TYR A 17 5.91 4.40 -2.33
C TYR A 17 6.79 5.21 -3.28
N ALA A 18 7.33 6.35 -2.83
CA ALA A 18 8.16 7.22 -3.67
C ALA A 18 9.48 6.55 -4.11
N VAL A 19 10.10 5.75 -3.23
CA VAL A 19 11.37 5.08 -3.49
C VAL A 19 11.18 3.84 -4.37
N PHE A 20 10.17 3.01 -4.08
CA PHE A 20 9.97 1.74 -4.75
C PHE A 20 9.06 1.83 -5.98
N GLY A 21 8.31 2.93 -6.15
CA GLY A 21 7.40 3.16 -7.27
C GLY A 21 8.00 2.87 -8.65
N PRO A 22 9.19 3.41 -9.00
CA PRO A 22 9.83 3.13 -10.30
C PRO A 22 10.16 1.65 -10.51
N ALA A 23 10.69 0.97 -9.50
CA ALA A 23 11.03 -0.45 -9.57
C ALA A 23 9.78 -1.34 -9.69
N ILE A 24 8.71 -0.95 -9.00
CA ILE A 24 7.40 -1.59 -9.04
C ILE A 24 6.76 -1.44 -10.42
N GLY A 25 6.91 -0.28 -11.08
CA GLY A 25 6.47 -0.07 -12.47
C GLY A 25 7.06 -1.11 -13.42
N VAL A 26 8.37 -1.34 -13.36
CA VAL A 26 9.06 -2.34 -14.19
C VAL A 26 8.55 -3.77 -13.91
N LEU A 27 8.27 -4.09 -12.65
CA LEU A 27 7.78 -5.42 -12.26
C LEU A 27 6.35 -5.67 -12.76
N VAL A 28 5.49 -4.65 -12.68
CA VAL A 28 4.09 -4.68 -13.13
C VAL A 28 3.99 -4.72 -14.65
N ASP A 29 4.92 -4.11 -15.37
CA ASP A 29 4.95 -4.18 -16.84
C ASP A 29 5.28 -5.59 -17.36
N ARG A 30 5.98 -6.42 -16.57
CA ARG A 30 6.42 -7.76 -16.97
C ARG A 30 5.47 -8.91 -16.61
N HIS A 31 4.49 -8.66 -15.73
CA HIS A 31 3.61 -9.69 -15.19
C HIS A 31 2.14 -9.26 -15.28
N ASP A 32 1.23 -10.20 -15.04
CA ASP A 32 -0.20 -9.89 -14.93
C ASP A 32 -0.47 -8.88 -13.81
N ARG A 33 -0.73 -7.63 -14.20
CA ARG A 33 -1.00 -6.50 -13.29
C ARG A 33 -2.07 -6.85 -12.25
N LYS A 34 -3.17 -7.48 -12.70
CA LYS A 34 -4.26 -7.94 -11.83
C LYS A 34 -3.78 -8.90 -10.73
N LYS A 35 -2.92 -9.87 -11.06
CA LYS A 35 -2.44 -10.86 -10.08
C LYS A 35 -1.52 -10.21 -9.04
N ILE A 36 -0.66 -9.29 -9.47
CA ILE A 36 0.22 -8.55 -8.56
C ILE A 36 -0.61 -7.69 -7.59
N MET A 37 -1.61 -6.97 -8.10
CA MET A 37 -2.49 -6.14 -7.26
C MET A 37 -3.24 -6.97 -6.22
N ILE A 38 -3.85 -8.09 -6.65
CA ILE A 38 -4.53 -9.01 -5.72
C ILE A 38 -3.56 -9.52 -4.65
N GLY A 39 -2.34 -9.91 -5.03
CA GLY A 39 -1.31 -10.33 -4.08
C GLY A 39 -0.92 -9.25 -3.08
N ALA A 40 -0.72 -8.01 -3.55
CA ALA A 40 -0.41 -6.87 -2.70
C ALA A 40 -1.56 -6.57 -1.72
N ASP A 41 -2.81 -6.55 -2.20
CA ASP A 41 -3.98 -6.31 -1.37
C ASP A 41 -4.17 -7.39 -0.31
N LEU A 42 -3.94 -8.66 -0.66
CA LEU A 42 -3.99 -9.76 0.31
C LEU A 42 -2.92 -9.61 1.41
N ILE A 43 -1.70 -9.18 1.05
CA ILE A 43 -0.63 -8.93 2.04
C ILE A 43 -1.03 -7.76 2.97
N ILE A 44 -1.56 -6.67 2.41
CA ILE A 44 -2.02 -5.52 3.21
C ILE A 44 -3.17 -5.92 4.13
N ALA A 45 -4.14 -6.67 3.60
CA ALA A 45 -5.29 -7.17 4.37
C ALA A 45 -4.84 -8.11 5.50
N ALA A 46 -3.91 -9.02 5.23
CA ALA A 46 -3.34 -9.91 6.23
C ALA A 46 -2.59 -9.13 7.33
N ALA A 47 -1.75 -8.16 6.95
CA ALA A 47 -1.04 -7.31 7.90
C ALA A 47 -2.02 -6.49 8.77
N GLY A 48 -3.07 -5.94 8.17
CA GLY A 48 -4.15 -5.25 8.88
C GLY A 48 -4.95 -6.16 9.81
N ALA A 49 -5.23 -7.40 9.39
CA ALA A 49 -5.92 -8.40 10.21
C ALA A 49 -5.08 -8.80 11.43
N VAL A 50 -3.76 -9.00 11.25
CA VAL A 50 -2.84 -9.26 12.36
C VAL A 50 -2.84 -8.09 13.33
N LEU A 51 -2.75 -6.85 12.83
CA LEU A 51 -2.79 -5.66 13.68
C LEU A 51 -4.12 -5.56 14.45
N ALA A 52 -5.25 -5.84 13.79
CA ALA A 52 -6.56 -5.84 14.42
C ALA A 52 -6.68 -6.92 15.50
N ILE A 53 -6.16 -8.12 15.26
CA ILE A 53 -6.12 -9.19 16.27
C ILE A 53 -5.27 -8.74 17.47
N VAL A 54 -4.06 -8.25 17.22
CA VAL A 54 -3.15 -7.77 18.27
C VAL A 54 -3.79 -6.63 19.09
N ALA A 55 -4.60 -5.77 18.46
CA ALA A 55 -5.36 -4.71 19.11
C ALA A 55 -6.39 -5.21 20.13
N LEU A 56 -6.92 -6.42 19.92
CA LEU A 56 -7.94 -7.00 20.80
C LEU A 56 -7.33 -7.63 22.05
N TYR A 57 -6.08 -8.10 21.98
CA TYR A 57 -5.43 -8.84 23.06
C TYR A 57 -4.32 -8.06 23.76
N THR A 58 -3.80 -6.98 23.17
CA THR A 58 -2.62 -6.25 23.68
C THR A 58 -2.74 -4.74 23.44
N GLU A 59 -1.95 -3.95 24.18
CA GLU A 59 -1.82 -2.52 23.89
C GLU A 59 -1.13 -2.29 22.54
N LEU A 60 -1.77 -1.48 21.69
CA LEU A 60 -1.26 -1.20 20.36
C LEU A 60 -0.01 -0.32 20.42
N SER A 61 1.14 -0.89 20.09
CA SER A 61 2.37 -0.11 19.93
C SER A 61 2.35 0.69 18.63
N VAL A 62 2.77 1.96 18.70
CA VAL A 62 2.91 2.84 17.52
C VAL A 62 3.80 2.20 16.45
N TRP A 63 4.82 1.43 16.86
CA TRP A 63 5.71 0.73 15.93
C TRP A 63 4.98 -0.30 15.06
N MET A 64 3.99 -1.00 15.59
CA MET A 64 3.21 -1.98 14.82
C MET A 64 2.37 -1.27 13.74
N VAL A 65 1.78 -0.13 14.08
CA VAL A 65 1.03 0.69 13.12
C VAL A 65 1.95 1.20 12.02
N MET A 66 3.16 1.67 12.37
CA MET A 66 4.13 2.13 11.37
C MET A 66 4.58 1.01 10.42
N VAL A 67 4.79 -0.21 10.90
CA VAL A 67 5.12 -1.37 10.03
C VAL A 67 3.98 -1.65 9.05
N VAL A 68 2.73 -1.65 9.51
CA VAL A 68 1.58 -1.85 8.61
C VAL A 68 1.45 -0.72 7.60
N LEU A 69 1.67 0.54 8.01
CA LEU A 69 1.70 1.69 7.10
C LEU A 69 2.81 1.56 6.05
N PHE A 70 3.99 1.07 6.43
CA PHE A 70 5.10 0.83 5.51
C PHE A 70 4.73 -0.22 4.45
N ILE A 71 4.20 -1.36 4.88
CA ILE A 71 3.74 -2.44 3.98
C ILE A 71 2.67 -1.92 3.03
N ARG A 72 1.70 -1.18 3.56
CA ARG A 72 0.64 -0.53 2.77
C ARG A 72 1.23 0.44 1.75
N SER A 73 2.21 1.26 2.11
CA SER A 73 2.85 2.22 1.21
C SER A 73 3.47 1.52 -0.01
N ILE A 74 4.18 0.42 0.21
CA ILE A 74 4.73 -0.41 -0.87
C ILE A 74 3.59 -1.00 -1.72
N GLY A 75 2.55 -1.55 -1.09
CA GLY A 75 1.39 -2.09 -1.78
C GLY A 75 0.64 -1.07 -2.65
N THR A 76 0.54 0.18 -2.20
CA THR A 76 -0.10 1.26 -2.98
C THR A 76 0.64 1.64 -4.25
N ALA A 77 1.94 1.36 -4.35
CA ALA A 77 2.70 1.60 -5.58
C ALA A 77 2.21 0.77 -6.77
N PHE A 78 1.55 -0.37 -6.50
CA PHE A 78 0.98 -1.24 -7.53
C PHE A 78 -0.38 -0.74 -8.07
N HIS A 79 -1.03 0.23 -7.41
CA HIS A 79 -2.38 0.69 -7.77
C HIS A 79 -2.41 1.76 -8.89
N SER A 80 -1.37 2.57 -9.03
CA SER A 80 -1.29 3.63 -10.07
C SER A 80 -1.50 3.12 -11.52
N PRO A 81 -0.88 2.01 -11.97
CA PRO A 81 -1.09 1.51 -13.34
C PRO A 81 -2.49 0.93 -13.61
N ALA A 82 -3.27 0.61 -12.58
CA ALA A 82 -4.59 0.01 -12.72
C ALA A 82 -5.67 1.03 -13.10
N LEU A 83 -5.63 2.21 -12.48
CA LEU A 83 -6.58 3.30 -12.76
C LEU A 83 -6.41 3.79 -14.20
N ASN A 84 -5.17 3.98 -14.66
CA ASN A 84 -4.85 4.40 -16.03
C ASN A 84 -5.34 3.41 -17.12
N ALA A 85 -5.59 2.14 -16.78
CA ALA A 85 -6.11 1.14 -17.70
C ALA A 85 -7.65 1.11 -17.75
N VAL A 86 -8.33 1.60 -16.71
CA VAL A 86 -9.80 1.61 -16.62
C VAL A 86 -10.39 2.91 -17.15
N THR A 87 -9.71 4.05 -16.99
CA THR A 87 -10.15 5.35 -17.54
C THR A 87 -10.43 5.30 -19.05
N PRO A 88 -9.59 4.68 -19.90
CA PRO A 88 -9.83 4.60 -21.34
C PRO A 88 -11.03 3.71 -21.73
N LEU A 89 -11.43 2.77 -20.87
CA LEU A 89 -12.55 1.84 -21.13
C LEU A 89 -13.91 2.41 -20.72
N LEU A 90 -13.92 3.47 -19.91
CA LEU A 90 -15.14 4.16 -19.44
C LEU A 90 -15.39 5.47 -20.17
N VAL A 91 -14.39 5.98 -20.89
CA VAL A 91 -14.56 7.07 -21.85
C VAL A 91 -15.11 6.44 -23.14
N PRO A 92 -16.33 6.80 -23.57
CA PRO A 92 -16.82 6.41 -24.88
C PRO A 92 -15.83 6.87 -25.94
N GLU A 93 -15.47 6.00 -26.89
CA GLU A 93 -14.85 6.47 -28.13
C GLU A 93 -15.80 7.52 -28.73
N GLU A 94 -15.30 8.74 -28.95
CA GLU A 94 -16.06 9.74 -29.72
C GLU A 94 -16.39 9.19 -31.12
#